data_AF-A0A8T3SVX4-F1
#
_entry.id   AF-A0A8T3SVX4-F1
#
_cell.length_a   1.000
_cell.length_b   1.000
_cell.length_c   1.000
_cell.angle_alpha   90.00
_cell.angle_beta   90.00
_cell.angle_gamma   90.00
#
_symmetry.space_group_name_H-M   'P 1'
#
loop_
_entity.id
_entity.type
_entity.pdbx_description
1 polymer ?
#
loop_
_entity_poly.entity_id
_entity_poly.type
_entity_poly.pdbx_seq_one_letter_code
_entity_poly.pdbx_strand_id
1 'polypeptide(L)'
;MSKVAQPKTQRGRESRAAIVRAAAQLMYKRGVRATSVDDVLIAAGAGKSQLYHYFEAKEDLAAAVLEHQLAEVLQQQTAFR
;
A
#
# COMPACT_ATOMS: atom_id res chain seq x y z
N MET A 1 2.43 14.38 7.26
CA MET A 1 1.77 13.19 7.85
C MET A 1 0.38 13.10 7.25
N SER A 2 0.20 12.40 6.12
CA SER A 2 -1.11 12.31 5.47
C SER A 2 -2.04 11.47 6.34
N LYS A 3 -3.26 11.96 6.62
CA LYS A 3 -4.21 11.34 7.56
C LYS A 3 -4.97 10.22 6.85
N VAL A 4 -4.26 9.14 6.53
CA VAL A 4 -4.84 7.94 5.91
C VAL A 4 -5.75 7.24 6.92
N ALA A 5 -6.98 6.93 6.53
CA ALA A 5 -7.93 6.23 7.40
C ALA A 5 -7.40 4.84 7.78
N GLN A 6 -7.19 4.59 9.07
CA GLN A 6 -6.74 3.28 9.55
C GLN A 6 -7.92 2.32 9.75
N PRO A 7 -7.89 1.14 9.13
CA PRO A 7 -8.95 0.15 9.30
C PRO A 7 -9.00 -0.39 10.74
N LYS A 8 -10.19 -0.33 11.34
CA LYS A 8 -10.45 -0.82 12.71
C LYS A 8 -10.62 -2.35 12.77
N THR A 9 -11.11 -2.96 11.69
CA THR A 9 -11.35 -4.41 11.61
C THR A 9 -10.14 -5.15 11.06
N GLN A 10 -10.00 -6.44 11.40
CA GLN A 10 -8.94 -7.31 10.88
C GLN A 10 -9.02 -7.42 9.35
N ARG A 11 -10.21 -7.68 8.80
CA ARG A 11 -10.45 -7.74 7.35
C ARG A 11 -10.06 -6.43 6.65
N GLY A 12 -10.34 -5.27 7.27
CA GLY A 12 -9.93 -3.99 6.73
C GLY A 12 -8.42 -3.82 6.70
N ARG A 13 -7.71 -4.25 7.76
CA ARG A 13 -6.23 -4.23 7.80
C ARG A 13 -5.63 -5.11 6.71
N GLU A 14 -6.17 -6.31 6.52
CA GLU A 14 -5.73 -7.23 5.47
C GLU A 14 -5.97 -6.66 4.08
N SER A 15 -7.15 -6.07 3.84
CA SER A 15 -7.47 -5.41 2.56
C SER A 15 -6.54 -4.25 2.27
N ARG A 16 -6.30 -3.36 3.25
CA ARG A 16 -5.34 -2.25 3.09
C ARG A 16 -3.93 -2.76 2.83
N ALA A 17 -3.49 -3.77 3.56
CA ALA A 17 -2.16 -4.36 3.38
C ALA A 17 -1.99 -5.01 2.00
N ALA A 18 -3.03 -5.68 1.48
CA ALA A 18 -3.01 -6.25 0.13
C ALA A 18 -2.83 -5.16 -0.94
N ILE A 19 -3.55 -4.04 -0.83
CA ILE A 19 -3.41 -2.89 -1.73
C ILE A 19 -1.99 -2.32 -1.66
N VAL A 20 -1.45 -2.09 -0.46
CA VAL A 20 -0.10 -1.53 -0.27
C VAL A 20 0.97 -2.47 -0.84
N ARG A 21 0.89 -3.78 -0.59
CA ARG A 21 1.85 -4.75 -1.15
C ARG A 21 1.82 -4.79 -2.67
N ALA A 22 0.62 -4.83 -3.27
CA ALA A 22 0.47 -4.81 -4.72
C ALA A 22 1.04 -3.53 -5.33
N ALA A 23 0.73 -2.37 -4.72
CA ALA A 23 1.29 -1.09 -5.13
C ALA A 23 2.82 -1.07 -5.02
N ALA A 24 3.39 -1.54 -3.91
CA ALA A 24 4.83 -1.60 -3.72
C ALA A 24 5.52 -2.42 -4.82
N GLN A 25 4.98 -3.59 -5.16
CA GLN A 25 5.55 -4.43 -6.21
C GLN A 25 5.48 -3.76 -7.59
N LEU A 26 4.35 -3.15 -7.94
CA LEU A 26 4.18 -2.48 -9.23
C LEU A 26 5.05 -1.23 -9.32
N MET A 27 5.06 -0.40 -8.29
CA MET A 27 5.89 0.81 -8.24
C MET A 27 7.38 0.49 -8.26
N TYR A 28 7.81 -0.60 -7.62
CA TYR A 28 9.18 -1.08 -7.71
C TYR A 28 9.56 -1.48 -9.15
N LYS A 29 8.67 -2.20 -9.86
CA LYS A 29 8.96 -2.73 -11.20
C LYS A 29 9.00 -1.67 -12.30
N ARG A 30 8.12 -0.67 -12.24
CA ARG A 30 7.93 0.32 -13.34
C ARG A 30 7.92 1.78 -12.90
N GLY A 31 8.12 2.05 -11.63
CA GLY A 31 8.06 3.40 -11.06
C GLY A 31 6.64 3.86 -10.70
N VAL A 32 6.59 4.90 -9.87
CA VAL A 32 5.33 5.47 -9.35
C VAL A 32 4.49 6.06 -10.49
N ARG A 33 5.08 6.88 -11.37
CA ARG A 33 4.34 7.56 -12.45
C ARG A 33 3.63 6.58 -13.39
N ALA A 34 4.30 5.48 -13.76
CA ALA A 34 3.75 4.45 -14.67
C ALA A 34 2.77 3.47 -14.00
N THR A 35 2.52 3.58 -12.70
CA THR A 35 1.59 2.70 -11.97
C THR A 35 0.23 3.36 -11.81
N SER A 36 -0.82 2.84 -12.45
CA SER A 36 -2.18 3.36 -12.26
C SER A 36 -2.84 2.78 -11.00
N VAL A 37 -3.83 3.48 -10.45
CA VAL A 37 -4.65 2.98 -9.34
C VAL A 37 -5.42 1.72 -9.74
N ASP A 38 -5.89 1.65 -10.98
CA ASP A 38 -6.64 0.50 -11.51
C ASP A 38 -5.77 -0.75 -11.60
N ASP A 39 -4.49 -0.63 -12.00
CA ASP A 39 -3.56 -1.76 -11.99
C ASP A 39 -3.34 -2.31 -10.58
N VAL A 40 -3.27 -1.43 -9.58
CA VAL A 40 -3.10 -1.82 -8.18
C VAL A 40 -4.35 -2.56 -7.69
N LEU A 41 -5.54 -2.08 -8.03
CA LEU A 41 -6.80 -2.71 -7.65
C LEU A 41 -6.92 -4.13 -8.21
N ILE A 42 -6.59 -4.30 -9.50
CA ILE A 42 -6.57 -5.60 -10.17
C ILE A 42 -5.57 -6.53 -9.47
N ALA A 43 -4.33 -6.07 -9.25
CA ALA A 43 -3.29 -6.87 -8.61
C ALA A 43 -3.60 -7.22 -7.15
N ALA A 44 -4.32 -6.35 -6.42
CA ALA A 44 -4.69 -6.56 -5.03
C ALA A 44 -5.98 -7.38 -4.85
N GLY A 45 -6.73 -7.64 -5.93
CA GLY A 45 -8.08 -8.21 -5.83
C GLY A 45 -9.05 -7.33 -5.04
N ALA A 46 -8.89 -6.00 -5.13
CA ALA A 46 -9.66 -5.02 -4.37
C ALA A 46 -10.57 -4.19 -5.29
N GLY A 47 -11.69 -3.71 -4.76
CA GLY A 47 -12.57 -2.78 -5.47
C GLY A 47 -12.18 -1.30 -5.29
N LYS A 48 -12.61 -0.44 -6.24
CA LYS A 48 -12.40 1.02 -6.18
C LYS A 48 -12.85 1.63 -4.84
N SER A 49 -14.02 1.23 -4.35
CA SER A 49 -14.55 1.71 -3.07
C SER A 49 -13.64 1.39 -1.87
N GLN A 50 -12.97 0.23 -1.88
CA GLN A 50 -12.04 -0.14 -0.81
C GLN A 50 -10.76 0.70 -0.86
N LEU A 51 -10.23 0.98 -2.05
CA LEU A 51 -9.03 1.81 -2.17
C LEU A 51 -9.31 3.25 -1.78
N TYR A 52 -10.38 3.86 -2.28
CA TYR A 52 -10.74 5.24 -1.94
C TYR A 52 -11.20 5.41 -0.49
N HIS A 53 -11.59 4.32 0.18
CA HIS A 53 -11.79 4.34 1.62
C HIS A 53 -10.48 4.52 2.40
N TYR A 54 -9.34 4.07 1.86
CA TYR A 54 -8.03 4.16 2.51
C TYR A 54 -7.19 5.31 1.99
N PHE A 55 -7.19 5.58 0.68
CA PHE A 55 -6.28 6.49 0.00
C PHE A 55 -7.09 7.47 -0.85
N GLU A 56 -7.02 8.76 -0.52
CA GLU A 56 -7.75 9.81 -1.25
C GLU A 56 -7.08 10.09 -2.59
N ALA A 57 -5.75 10.06 -2.62
CA ALA A 57 -4.93 10.27 -3.80
C ALA A 57 -3.88 9.16 -3.99
N LYS A 58 -3.30 9.10 -5.20
CA LYS A 58 -2.22 8.16 -5.53
C LYS A 58 -0.96 8.43 -4.69
N GLU A 59 -0.76 9.69 -4.31
CA GLU A 59 0.32 10.17 -3.45
C GLU A 59 0.19 9.59 -2.04
N ASP A 60 -1.02 9.44 -1.50
CA ASP A 60 -1.25 8.79 -0.21
C ASP A 60 -0.89 7.30 -0.25
N LEU A 61 -1.22 6.63 -1.35
CA LEU A 61 -0.84 5.25 -1.58
C LEU A 61 0.67 5.11 -1.71
N ALA A 62 1.34 6.02 -2.43
CA ALA A 62 2.79 6.03 -2.56
C ALA A 62 3.48 6.26 -1.19
N ALA A 63 2.96 7.17 -0.36
CA ALA A 63 3.47 7.37 0.99
C ALA A 63 3.34 6.10 1.84
N ALA A 64 2.19 5.41 1.79
CA ALA A 64 1.99 4.16 2.51
C ALA A 64 2.90 3.02 2.00
N VAL A 65 3.24 3.01 0.71
CA VAL A 65 4.24 2.09 0.15
C VAL A 65 5.63 2.36 0.74
N LEU A 66 6.04 3.62 0.84
CA LEU A 66 7.32 3.99 1.45
C LEU A 66 7.39 3.58 2.92
N GLU A 67 6.33 3.84 3.69
CA GLU A 67 6.22 3.40 5.08
C GLU A 67 6.33 1.88 5.22
N HIS A 68 5.65 1.12 4.34
CA HIS A 68 5.72 -0.33 4.32
C HIS A 68 7.14 -0.82 4.01
N GLN A 69 7.79 -0.28 2.98
CA GLN A 69 9.16 -0.67 2.62
C GLN A 69 10.16 -0.35 3.72
N LEU A 70 10.04 0.80 4.37
CA LEU A 70 10.88 1.15 5.52
C LEU A 70 10.68 0.17 6.67
N ALA A 71 9.44 -0.19 6.99
CA ALA A 71 9.15 -1.16 8.04
C ALA A 71 9.77 -2.55 7.75
N GLU A 72 9.68 -3.04 6.51
CA GLU A 72 10.29 -4.31 6.11
C GLU A 72 11.82 -4.29 6.28
N VAL A 73 12.48 -3.20 5.87
CA VAL A 73 13.94 -3.04 6.04
C VAL A 73 14.33 -3.08 7.52
N LEU A 74 13.58 -2.38 8.38
CA LEU A 74 13.84 -2.36 9.83
C LEU A 74 13.61 -3.74 10.48
N GLN A 75 12.57 -4.45 10.06
CA GLN A 75 12.28 -5.81 10.54
C GLN A 75 13.40 -6.79 10.16
N GLN A 76 13.94 -6.69 8.94
CA GLN A 76 15.08 -7.49 8.53
C GLN A 76 16.30 -7.25 9.42
N GLN A 77 16.61 -5.99 9.74
CA GLN A 77 17.74 -5.65 10.62
C GLN A 77 17.60 -6.19 12.05
N THR A 78 16.37 -6.28 12.56
CA THR A 78 16.12 -6.88 13.88
C THR A 78 16.25 -8.41 13.85
N ALA A 79 15.97 -9.04 12.70
CA ALA A 79 16.09 -10.49 12.52
C ALA A 79 17.55 -10.97 12.30
N PHE A 80 18.47 -10.07 11.95
CA PHE A 80 19.91 -10.36 11.84
C PHE A 80 20.66 -10.25 13.18
N ARG A 81 19.95 -10.08 14.29
CA ARG A 81 20.51 -10.00 15.64
C ARG A 81 20.38 -11.33 16.37
#